data_AF-A0A286Y1W5-F1
#
_entry.id   AF-A0A286Y1W5-F1
#
_cell.length_a   1.000
_cell.length_b   1.000
_cell.length_c   1.000
_cell.angle_alpha   90.00
_cell.angle_beta   90.00
_cell.angle_gamma   90.00
#
_symmetry.space_group_name_H-M   'P 1'
#
loop_
_entity.id
_entity.type
_entity.pdbx_description
1 polymer ?
#
loop_
_entity_poly.entity_id
_entity_poly.type
_entity_poly.pdbx_seq_one_letter_code
_entity_poly.pdbx_strand_id
1 'polypeptide(L)'
;MGACLGVCSLLSCASCLCGSAPCILCSCCPSSRNSTVSRLVFTGFLLLGVLVSIIMLSPGVESQLHKLPWVCEGADAPSVLQGHIDCGSLLGFRAVYRMCFATAAFFFLFTLLMVCVRSSRDPRAAIQNGFWFFKFLIFVGITVGAFYIPDGSFSNIWFYFGVVGSFLFILIQLLLLIDFAHSWNQLWLGKAEECDSRAWYGGLFFFTLLFYALSIAAVTLLFIYYTHPGTCHEGKIFISLNLVFCVCVSIVAVLPKVQEAQPNSGLLQASVVTLYTMFVTWLALSNVPDQKCNPHLLTQLSNDTMLAEGYETQWWDAPSIVGLVIFILCTLFISVRSSDHRQVNSLMQTEDSVVLEAMQQQQQQQQQQQVTAENRVFDNEQDGVTYSYSFFHFCLVLASLHIMMTLTNWYRPGETHKMISTWTAVWVKICASWAGLFLYLWTLVAPLLLRNRDFS
;
A
#
# COMPACT_ATOMS: atom_id res chain seq x y z
N MET A 1 8.44 0.42 -43.94
CA MET A 1 9.61 0.35 -43.06
C MET A 1 9.31 0.58 -41.57
N GLY A 2 8.13 1.11 -41.18
CA GLY A 2 7.74 1.25 -39.76
C GLY A 2 7.37 -0.05 -39.04
N ALA A 3 6.94 -1.10 -39.76
CA ALA A 3 6.59 -2.39 -39.16
C ALA A 3 7.82 -3.21 -38.71
N CYS A 4 8.96 -3.09 -39.40
CA CYS A 4 10.19 -3.81 -39.01
C CYS A 4 10.88 -3.19 -37.78
N LEU A 5 10.70 -1.88 -37.54
CA LEU A 5 11.25 -1.21 -36.36
C LEU A 5 10.46 -1.55 -35.07
N GLY A 6 9.14 -1.75 -35.17
CA GLY A 6 8.31 -2.21 -34.03
C GLY A 6 8.58 -3.66 -33.62
N VAL A 7 8.88 -4.54 -34.59
CA VAL A 7 9.20 -5.95 -34.33
C VAL A 7 10.59 -6.10 -33.69
N CYS A 8 11.57 -5.28 -34.08
CA CYS A 8 12.88 -5.23 -33.41
C CYS A 8 12.79 -4.71 -31.96
N SER A 9 11.89 -3.79 -31.64
CA SER A 9 11.67 -3.30 -30.27
C SER A 9 11.05 -4.36 -29.35
N LEU A 10 10.11 -5.17 -29.85
CA LEU A 10 9.51 -6.26 -29.08
C LEU A 10 10.48 -7.43 -28.87
N LEU A 11 11.29 -7.77 -29.89
CA LEU A 11 12.33 -8.81 -29.78
C LEU A 11 13.50 -8.39 -28.88
N SER A 12 13.88 -7.11 -28.90
CA SER A 12 14.94 -6.56 -28.02
C SER A 12 14.48 -6.43 -26.56
N CYS A 13 13.20 -6.14 -26.32
CA CYS A 13 12.60 -6.21 -24.98
C CYS A 13 12.44 -7.66 -24.49
N ALA A 14 12.09 -8.60 -25.37
CA ALA A 14 11.96 -10.01 -25.02
C ALA A 14 13.32 -10.65 -24.65
N SER A 15 14.41 -10.29 -25.32
CA SER A 15 15.76 -10.76 -24.98
C SER A 15 16.29 -10.16 -23.66
N CYS A 16 15.85 -8.96 -23.27
CA CYS A 16 16.11 -8.38 -21.94
C CYS A 16 15.31 -9.05 -20.81
N LEU A 17 14.11 -9.56 -21.11
CA LEU A 17 13.26 -10.23 -20.11
C LEU A 17 13.69 -11.68 -19.84
N CYS A 18 14.29 -12.36 -20.83
CA CYS A 18 14.72 -13.76 -20.72
C CYS A 18 16.16 -13.94 -20.21
N GLY A 19 16.96 -12.87 -20.10
CA GLY A 19 18.36 -12.93 -19.66
C GLY A 19 18.56 -12.81 -18.14
N SER A 20 19.77 -13.16 -17.68
CA SER A 20 20.28 -12.86 -16.33
C SER A 20 20.70 -11.40 -16.15
N ALA A 21 20.61 -10.59 -17.22
CA ALA A 21 21.06 -9.22 -17.28
C ALA A 21 19.89 -8.23 -17.15
N PRO A 22 19.92 -7.26 -16.21
CA PRO A 22 18.88 -6.25 -16.05
C PRO A 22 18.90 -5.30 -17.25
N CYS A 23 17.88 -5.35 -18.13
CA CYS A 23 17.58 -4.37 -19.20
C CYS A 23 18.78 -3.56 -19.74
N ILE A 24 19.89 -4.23 -20.11
CA ILE A 24 21.15 -3.57 -20.50
C ILE A 24 21.01 -2.83 -21.84
N LEU A 25 19.91 -3.03 -22.59
CA LEU A 25 19.71 -2.53 -23.95
C LEU A 25 18.67 -1.40 -24.07
N CYS A 26 18.07 -0.92 -22.98
CA CYS A 26 17.18 0.25 -23.10
C CYS A 26 18.02 1.53 -23.00
N SER A 27 18.48 2.05 -24.15
CA SER A 27 19.19 3.34 -24.27
C SER A 27 18.37 4.56 -23.81
N CYS A 28 17.15 4.38 -23.31
CA CYS A 28 16.27 5.44 -22.83
C CYS A 28 16.25 5.59 -21.30
N CYS A 29 16.96 4.74 -20.54
CA CYS A 29 17.02 4.86 -19.09
C CYS A 29 18.32 5.54 -18.63
N PRO A 30 18.25 6.60 -17.79
CA PRO A 30 19.44 7.17 -17.16
C PRO A 30 20.14 6.11 -16.29
N SER A 31 21.43 6.33 -15.99
CA SER A 31 22.21 5.50 -15.06
C SER A 31 21.42 5.27 -13.76
N SER A 32 20.94 4.05 -13.55
CA SER A 32 20.05 3.69 -12.44
C SER A 32 20.60 2.48 -11.70
N ARG A 33 20.42 2.47 -10.38
CA ARG A 33 20.86 1.38 -9.51
C ARG A 33 20.07 0.11 -9.79
N ASN A 34 20.77 -1.02 -9.94
CA ASN A 34 20.12 -2.32 -10.19
C ASN A 34 19.10 -2.68 -9.09
N SER A 35 19.40 -2.34 -7.83
CA SER A 35 18.52 -2.60 -6.70
C SER A 35 17.19 -1.82 -6.78
N THR A 36 17.21 -0.58 -7.26
CA THR A 36 16.01 0.24 -7.46
C THR A 36 15.19 -0.25 -8.65
N VAL A 37 15.84 -0.60 -9.76
CA VAL A 37 15.15 -1.15 -10.95
C VAL A 37 14.42 -2.44 -10.58
N SER A 38 15.08 -3.36 -9.86
CA SER A 38 14.48 -4.64 -9.48
C SER A 38 13.26 -4.46 -8.56
N ARG A 39 13.33 -3.53 -7.58
CA ARG A 39 12.18 -3.18 -6.73
C ARG A 39 11.02 -2.59 -7.53
N LEU A 40 11.29 -1.70 -8.48
CA LEU A 40 10.28 -1.14 -9.37
C LEU A 40 9.60 -2.21 -10.23
N VAL A 41 10.34 -3.18 -10.75
CA VAL A 41 9.75 -4.29 -11.54
C VAL A 41 8.85 -5.17 -10.66
N PHE A 42 9.26 -5.49 -9.42
CA PHE A 42 8.39 -6.21 -8.47
C PHE A 42 7.14 -5.41 -8.09
N THR A 43 7.24 -4.10 -7.89
CA THR A 43 6.05 -3.24 -7.76
C THR A 43 5.20 -3.26 -9.02
N GLY A 44 5.80 -3.35 -10.20
CA GLY A 44 5.10 -3.55 -11.47
C GLY A 44 4.24 -4.83 -11.48
N PHE A 45 4.76 -5.95 -10.95
CA PHE A 45 3.97 -7.18 -10.77
C PHE A 45 2.78 -6.98 -9.84
N LEU A 46 2.97 -6.27 -8.72
CA LEU A 46 1.89 -5.94 -7.80
C LEU A 46 0.81 -5.10 -8.51
N LEU A 47 1.21 -4.01 -9.18
CA LEU A 47 0.30 -3.12 -9.90
C LEU A 47 -0.42 -3.82 -11.06
N LEU A 48 0.24 -4.76 -11.74
CA LEU A 48 -0.40 -5.63 -12.72
C LEU A 48 -1.48 -6.49 -12.07
N GLY A 49 -1.21 -7.09 -10.91
CA GLY A 49 -2.20 -7.83 -10.12
C GLY A 49 -3.40 -6.98 -9.72
N VAL A 50 -3.15 -5.73 -9.30
CA VAL A 50 -4.21 -4.76 -8.99
C VAL A 50 -5.03 -4.43 -10.24
N LEU A 51 -4.38 -4.13 -11.36
CA LEU A 51 -5.06 -3.81 -12.62
C LEU A 51 -5.98 -4.96 -13.07
N VAL A 52 -5.49 -6.20 -13.04
CA VAL A 52 -6.29 -7.38 -13.37
C VAL A 52 -7.48 -7.53 -12.42
N SER A 53 -7.27 -7.29 -11.11
CA SER A 53 -8.34 -7.33 -10.12
C SER A 53 -9.42 -6.26 -10.37
N ILE A 54 -9.04 -5.04 -10.76
CA ILE A 54 -9.97 -3.97 -11.13
C ILE A 54 -10.75 -4.34 -12.40
N ILE A 55 -10.10 -4.96 -13.39
CA ILE A 55 -10.75 -5.44 -14.61
C ILE A 55 -11.77 -6.53 -14.28
N MET A 56 -11.46 -7.43 -13.36
CA MET A 56 -12.38 -8.48 -12.89
C MET A 56 -13.60 -7.94 -12.14
N LEU A 57 -13.48 -6.74 -11.56
CA LEU A 57 -14.60 -6.01 -10.96
C LEU A 57 -15.40 -5.20 -12.00
N SER A 58 -15.08 -5.23 -13.29
CA SER A 58 -15.86 -4.47 -14.27
C SER A 58 -17.10 -5.23 -14.74
N PRO A 59 -18.26 -4.56 -14.89
CA PRO A 59 -19.51 -5.21 -15.31
C PRO A 59 -19.43 -5.90 -16.67
N GLY A 60 -18.58 -5.39 -17.57
CA GLY A 60 -18.35 -6.00 -18.89
C GLY A 60 -17.71 -7.38 -18.82
N VAL A 61 -16.80 -7.59 -17.87
CA VAL A 61 -16.08 -8.86 -17.67
C VAL A 61 -16.92 -9.84 -16.87
N GLU A 62 -17.70 -9.36 -15.90
CA GLU A 62 -18.66 -10.17 -15.12
C GLU A 62 -19.62 -10.95 -16.04
N SER A 63 -20.15 -10.29 -17.08
CA SER A 63 -21.03 -10.91 -18.08
C SER A 63 -20.39 -12.09 -18.85
N GLN A 64 -19.06 -12.11 -18.99
CA GLN A 64 -18.33 -13.21 -19.62
C GLN A 64 -17.94 -14.29 -18.61
N LEU A 65 -17.65 -13.92 -17.36
CA LEU A 65 -17.35 -14.87 -16.29
C LEU A 65 -18.57 -15.73 -15.93
N HIS A 66 -19.79 -15.21 -16.09
CA HIS A 66 -21.03 -15.98 -15.93
C HIS A 66 -21.13 -17.23 -16.82
N LYS A 67 -20.33 -17.33 -17.89
CA LYS A 67 -20.33 -18.48 -18.79
C LYS A 67 -19.45 -19.64 -18.31
N LEU A 68 -18.70 -19.47 -17.23
CA LEU A 68 -17.82 -20.51 -16.67
C LEU A 68 -18.59 -21.38 -15.67
N PRO A 69 -18.85 -22.68 -15.96
CA PRO A 69 -19.72 -23.54 -15.16
C PRO A 69 -19.25 -23.73 -13.71
N TRP A 70 -17.94 -23.77 -13.50
CA TRP A 70 -17.31 -24.10 -12.22
C TRP A 70 -17.33 -22.97 -11.18
N VAL A 71 -17.80 -21.76 -11.52
CA VAL A 71 -17.78 -20.59 -10.61
C VAL A 71 -19.09 -20.36 -9.85
N CYS A 72 -20.19 -21.01 -10.27
CA CYS A 72 -21.46 -21.04 -9.52
C CYS A 72 -21.93 -22.49 -9.22
N GLU A 73 -21.06 -23.50 -9.33
CA GLU A 73 -21.35 -24.91 -8.98
C GLU A 73 -21.46 -25.08 -7.45
N GLY A 74 -22.62 -24.71 -6.93
CA GLY A 74 -23.10 -25.00 -5.58
C GLY A 74 -24.63 -25.00 -5.47
N ALA A 75 -25.33 -24.96 -6.61
CA ALA A 75 -26.78 -24.87 -6.71
C ALA A 75 -27.46 -26.23 -6.94
N ASP A 76 -26.93 -27.31 -6.34
CA ASP A 76 -27.71 -28.55 -6.17
C ASP A 76 -28.64 -28.40 -4.96
N ALA A 77 -29.59 -27.47 -5.06
CA ALA A 77 -30.79 -27.43 -4.24
C ALA A 77 -31.99 -27.81 -5.13
N PRO A 78 -32.87 -28.73 -4.69
CA PRO A 78 -33.94 -29.24 -5.52
C PRO A 78 -34.90 -28.12 -5.93
N SER A 79 -35.22 -28.15 -7.21
CA SER A 79 -35.99 -27.20 -8.01
C SER A 79 -37.44 -26.94 -7.53
N VAL A 80 -37.67 -26.06 -6.55
CA VAL A 80 -39.06 -25.63 -6.23
C VAL A 80 -39.25 -24.12 -5.94
N LEU A 81 -38.22 -23.29 -5.74
CA LEU A 81 -38.48 -21.85 -5.52
C LEU A 81 -37.38 -20.97 -6.12
N GLN A 82 -37.49 -20.69 -7.43
CA GLN A 82 -36.60 -19.82 -8.17
C GLN A 82 -36.85 -18.34 -7.80
N GLY A 83 -36.31 -17.89 -6.67
CA GLY A 83 -35.85 -16.51 -6.57
C GLY A 83 -34.54 -16.39 -7.35
N HIS A 84 -34.41 -15.43 -8.27
CA HIS A 84 -33.11 -15.12 -8.89
C HIS A 84 -32.10 -14.80 -7.78
N ILE A 85 -31.24 -15.77 -7.44
CA ILE A 85 -30.06 -15.52 -6.63
C ILE A 85 -29.00 -15.01 -7.61
N ASP A 86 -28.85 -13.68 -7.67
CA ASP A 86 -27.87 -13.02 -8.52
C ASP A 86 -26.44 -13.40 -8.09
N CYS A 87 -25.86 -14.39 -8.78
CA CYS A 87 -24.46 -14.80 -8.62
C CYS A 87 -23.47 -13.69 -9.06
N GLY A 88 -23.94 -12.65 -9.77
CA GLY A 88 -23.12 -11.67 -10.51
C GLY A 88 -22.19 -10.81 -9.65
N SER A 89 -22.71 -9.95 -8.77
CA SER A 89 -21.86 -9.03 -8.01
C SER A 89 -20.91 -9.74 -7.03
N LEU A 90 -21.26 -10.97 -6.64
CA LEU A 90 -20.43 -11.84 -5.79
C LEU A 90 -19.26 -12.47 -6.58
N LEU A 91 -19.43 -12.65 -7.89
CA LEU A 91 -18.47 -13.29 -8.79
C LEU A 91 -17.18 -12.46 -8.92
N GLY A 92 -17.32 -11.15 -9.14
CA GLY A 92 -16.21 -10.21 -9.22
C GLY A 92 -15.37 -10.21 -7.94
N PHE A 93 -16.01 -10.13 -6.77
CA PHE A 93 -15.30 -10.19 -5.49
C PHE A 93 -14.58 -11.53 -5.29
N ARG A 94 -15.22 -12.67 -5.60
CA ARG A 94 -14.55 -13.98 -5.53
C ARG A 94 -13.33 -14.07 -6.45
N ALA A 95 -13.40 -13.50 -7.66
CA ALA A 95 -12.28 -13.45 -8.58
C ALA A 95 -11.12 -12.60 -8.02
N VAL A 96 -11.42 -11.45 -7.40
CA VAL A 96 -10.43 -10.60 -6.73
C VAL A 96 -9.72 -11.36 -5.60
N TYR A 97 -10.44 -12.13 -4.79
CA TYR A 97 -9.82 -12.96 -3.73
C TYR A 97 -8.78 -13.93 -4.29
N ARG A 98 -9.10 -14.62 -5.40
CA ARG A 98 -8.19 -15.55 -6.07
C ARG A 98 -7.00 -14.85 -6.71
N MET A 99 -7.22 -13.73 -7.38
CA MET A 99 -6.15 -12.93 -8.01
C MET A 99 -5.18 -12.37 -6.97
N CYS A 100 -5.71 -11.83 -5.86
CA CYS A 100 -4.90 -11.31 -4.77
C CYS A 100 -4.23 -12.42 -3.96
N PHE A 101 -4.85 -13.59 -3.83
CA PHE A 101 -4.19 -14.79 -3.28
C PHE A 101 -2.99 -15.19 -4.12
N ALA A 102 -3.14 -15.28 -5.45
CA ALA A 102 -2.04 -15.61 -6.34
C ALA A 102 -0.89 -14.60 -6.25
N THR A 103 -1.23 -13.31 -6.19
CA THR A 103 -0.26 -12.23 -6.03
C THR A 103 0.47 -12.31 -4.68
N ALA A 104 -0.26 -12.55 -3.59
CA ALA A 104 0.33 -12.76 -2.27
C ALA A 104 1.22 -14.00 -2.22
N ALA A 105 0.79 -15.12 -2.82
CA ALA A 105 1.56 -16.36 -2.89
C ALA A 105 2.85 -16.20 -3.70
N PHE A 106 2.79 -15.46 -4.82
CA PHE A 106 3.97 -15.11 -5.61
C PHE A 106 4.99 -14.34 -4.77
N PHE A 107 4.60 -13.26 -4.10
CA PHE A 107 5.54 -12.51 -3.26
C PHE A 107 6.00 -13.31 -2.04
N PHE A 108 5.14 -14.13 -1.45
CA PHE A 108 5.50 -14.99 -0.32
C PHE A 108 6.55 -16.03 -0.70
N LEU A 109 6.46 -16.61 -1.89
CA LEU A 109 7.52 -17.47 -2.44
C LEU A 109 8.85 -16.72 -2.49
N PHE A 110 8.86 -15.47 -2.96
CA PHE A 110 10.07 -14.65 -3.00
C PHE A 110 10.56 -14.22 -1.61
N THR A 111 9.67 -13.99 -0.65
CA THR A 111 10.04 -13.80 0.76
C THR A 111 10.84 -15.01 1.26
N LEU A 112 10.36 -16.23 1.05
CA LEU A 112 11.04 -17.46 1.48
C LEU A 112 12.37 -17.70 0.75
N LEU A 113 12.42 -17.45 -0.56
CA LEU A 113 13.64 -17.65 -1.36
C LEU A 113 14.77 -16.67 -0.97
N MET A 114 14.41 -15.47 -0.52
CA MET A 114 15.36 -14.38 -0.25
C MET A 114 15.73 -14.23 1.23
N VAL A 115 15.41 -15.22 2.07
CA VAL A 115 15.81 -15.24 3.49
C VAL A 115 17.33 -15.30 3.62
N CYS A 116 17.89 -14.40 4.44
CA CYS A 116 19.32 -14.32 4.74
C CYS A 116 20.23 -14.13 3.50
N VAL A 117 19.77 -13.41 2.48
CA VAL A 117 20.64 -12.92 1.40
C VAL A 117 21.35 -11.65 1.89
N ARG A 118 22.68 -11.65 1.88
CA ARG A 118 23.49 -10.55 2.44
C ARG A 118 24.30 -9.77 1.41
N SER A 119 24.52 -10.32 0.21
CA SER A 119 25.30 -9.69 -0.86
C SER A 119 24.75 -10.12 -2.23
N SER A 120 24.95 -9.29 -3.25
CA SER A 120 24.59 -9.61 -4.65
C SER A 120 25.44 -10.74 -5.25
N ARG A 121 26.53 -11.15 -4.59
CA ARG A 121 27.34 -12.32 -4.98
C ARG A 121 26.65 -13.65 -4.70
N ASP A 122 25.63 -13.67 -3.83
CA ASP A 122 24.83 -14.88 -3.62
C ASP A 122 24.12 -15.27 -4.92
N PRO A 123 24.10 -16.56 -5.31
CA PRO A 123 23.43 -17.00 -6.54
C PRO A 123 21.91 -16.67 -6.54
N ARG A 124 21.32 -16.55 -5.34
CA ARG A 124 19.92 -16.13 -5.14
C ARG A 124 19.67 -14.68 -5.57
N ALA A 125 20.67 -13.81 -5.47
CA ALA A 125 20.55 -12.42 -5.93
C ALA A 125 20.46 -12.31 -7.46
N ALA A 126 21.02 -13.27 -8.20
CA ALA A 126 20.79 -13.36 -9.65
C ALA A 126 19.32 -13.67 -9.97
N ILE A 127 18.65 -14.47 -9.14
CA ILE A 127 17.20 -14.71 -9.23
C ILE A 127 16.44 -13.43 -8.85
N GLN A 128 16.86 -12.69 -7.82
CA GLN A 128 16.21 -11.42 -7.44
C GLN A 128 16.25 -10.39 -8.58
N ASN A 129 17.41 -10.17 -9.19
CA ASN A 129 17.65 -9.06 -10.12
C ASN A 129 17.48 -9.43 -11.62
N GLY A 130 17.28 -10.71 -11.95
CA GLY A 130 17.19 -11.20 -13.33
C GLY A 130 16.00 -12.14 -13.60
N PHE A 131 16.03 -12.85 -14.74
CA PHE A 131 15.04 -13.90 -15.09
C PHE A 131 13.56 -13.45 -15.06
N TRP A 132 13.28 -12.21 -15.48
CA TRP A 132 11.96 -11.59 -15.39
C TRP A 132 10.86 -12.36 -16.14
N PHE A 133 11.18 -12.91 -17.32
CA PHE A 133 10.25 -13.72 -18.10
C PHE A 133 9.79 -14.96 -17.33
N PHE A 134 10.71 -15.69 -16.69
CA PHE A 134 10.36 -16.87 -15.91
C PHE A 134 9.54 -16.52 -14.68
N LYS A 135 9.84 -15.39 -14.01
CA LYS A 135 9.02 -14.88 -12.91
C LYS A 135 7.59 -14.57 -13.36
N PHE A 136 7.44 -13.98 -14.55
CA PHE A 136 6.12 -13.72 -15.13
C PHE A 136 5.36 -15.02 -15.42
N LEU A 137 6.02 -16.05 -15.97
CA LEU A 137 5.40 -17.36 -16.15
C LEU A 137 4.98 -18.00 -14.83
N ILE A 138 5.81 -17.91 -13.79
CA ILE A 138 5.47 -18.39 -12.43
C ILE A 138 4.24 -17.65 -11.90
N PHE A 139 4.21 -16.33 -12.03
CA PHE A 139 3.07 -15.51 -11.61
C PHE A 139 1.77 -15.89 -12.31
N VAL A 140 1.81 -16.07 -13.65
CA VAL A 140 0.66 -16.54 -14.44
C VAL A 140 0.25 -17.96 -14.01
N GLY A 141 1.21 -18.87 -13.82
CA GLY A 141 0.94 -20.24 -13.39
C GLY A 141 0.26 -20.32 -12.02
N ILE A 142 0.74 -19.55 -11.03
CA ILE A 142 0.10 -19.44 -9.71
C ILE A 142 -1.30 -18.84 -9.85
N THR A 143 -1.47 -17.83 -10.70
CA THR A 143 -2.78 -17.20 -10.96
C THR A 143 -3.78 -18.21 -11.52
N VAL A 144 -3.41 -18.94 -12.58
CA VAL A 144 -4.25 -19.99 -13.15
C VAL A 144 -4.60 -21.04 -12.09
N GLY A 145 -3.60 -21.51 -11.32
CA GLY A 145 -3.82 -22.47 -10.23
C GLY A 145 -4.78 -21.96 -9.14
N ALA A 146 -4.70 -20.68 -8.77
CA ALA A 146 -5.59 -20.08 -7.78
C ALA A 146 -7.06 -20.06 -8.23
N PHE A 147 -7.31 -19.97 -9.54
CA PHE A 147 -8.67 -20.04 -10.07
C PHE A 147 -9.29 -21.44 -9.97
N TYR A 148 -8.49 -22.51 -9.94
CA TYR A 148 -9.01 -23.87 -9.72
C TYR A 148 -9.38 -24.18 -8.26
N ILE A 149 -9.15 -23.27 -7.31
CA ILE A 149 -9.55 -23.47 -5.92
C ILE A 149 -11.08 -23.45 -5.83
N PRO A 150 -11.73 -24.54 -5.37
CA PRO A 150 -13.19 -24.61 -5.31
C PRO A 150 -13.77 -23.63 -4.29
N ASP A 151 -14.99 -23.17 -4.54
CA ASP A 151 -15.72 -22.33 -3.61
C ASP A 151 -16.07 -23.11 -2.33
N GLY A 152 -15.94 -22.45 -1.18
CA GLY A 152 -16.13 -23.09 0.13
C GLY A 152 -15.63 -22.20 1.26
N SER A 153 -14.94 -22.78 2.23
CA SER A 153 -14.35 -22.04 3.36
C SER A 153 -13.20 -21.10 2.97
N PHE A 154 -12.66 -21.23 1.75
CA PHE A 154 -11.50 -20.47 1.27
C PHE A 154 -11.66 -18.95 1.42
N SER A 155 -12.71 -18.35 0.85
CA SER A 155 -12.92 -16.89 0.90
C SER A 155 -13.09 -16.37 2.33
N ASN A 156 -13.73 -17.16 3.21
CA ASN A 156 -13.90 -16.81 4.61
C ASN A 156 -12.57 -16.84 5.38
N ILE A 157 -11.75 -17.88 5.18
CA ILE A 157 -10.42 -17.97 5.80
C ILE A 157 -9.53 -16.85 5.27
N TRP A 158 -9.52 -16.65 3.96
CA TRP A 158 -8.69 -15.65 3.31
C TRP A 158 -9.08 -14.22 3.68
N PHE A 159 -10.37 -13.95 3.99
CA PHE A 159 -10.82 -12.68 4.56
C PHE A 159 -10.07 -12.34 5.86
N TYR A 160 -9.88 -13.31 6.77
CA TYR A 160 -9.15 -13.06 8.02
C TYR A 160 -7.66 -12.80 7.78
N PHE A 161 -7.03 -13.52 6.85
CA PHE A 161 -5.67 -13.19 6.42
C PHE A 161 -5.58 -11.79 5.83
N GLY A 162 -6.57 -11.41 5.02
CA GLY A 162 -6.73 -10.06 4.49
C GLY A 162 -6.85 -9.00 5.58
N VAL A 163 -7.68 -9.24 6.60
CA VAL A 163 -7.87 -8.33 7.74
C VAL A 163 -6.55 -8.10 8.48
N VAL A 164 -5.82 -9.17 8.83
CA VAL A 164 -4.54 -9.06 9.55
C VAL A 164 -3.47 -8.41 8.67
N GLY A 165 -3.37 -8.82 7.41
CA GLY A 165 -2.41 -8.26 6.47
C GLY A 165 -2.64 -6.77 6.21
N SER A 166 -3.92 -6.38 6.08
CA SER A 166 -4.32 -5.00 5.88
C SER A 166 -4.06 -4.12 7.11
N PHE A 167 -4.29 -4.63 8.33
CA PHE A 167 -3.90 -3.95 9.57
C PHE A 167 -2.39 -3.62 9.56
N LEU A 168 -1.55 -4.61 9.30
CA LEU A 168 -0.09 -4.43 9.24
C LEU A 168 0.32 -3.49 8.11
N PHE A 169 -0.32 -3.59 6.95
CA PHE A 169 -0.01 -2.72 5.82
C PHE A 169 -0.40 -1.25 6.09
N ILE A 170 -1.53 -0.99 6.75
CA ILE A 170 -1.91 0.39 7.15
C ILE A 170 -0.86 0.99 8.08
N LEU A 171 -0.27 0.19 9.00
CA LEU A 171 0.83 0.65 9.84
C LEU A 171 2.08 0.97 9.03
N ILE A 172 2.48 0.08 8.12
CA ILE A 172 3.61 0.32 7.20
C ILE A 172 3.35 1.56 6.33
N GLN A 173 2.14 1.72 5.82
CA GLN A 173 1.71 2.86 5.01
C GLN A 173 1.88 4.17 5.77
N LEU A 174 1.49 4.22 7.06
CA LEU A 174 1.73 5.38 7.90
C LEU A 174 3.23 5.65 8.10
N LEU A 175 4.02 4.62 8.40
CA LEU A 175 5.47 4.77 8.57
C LEU A 175 6.14 5.33 7.31
N LEU A 176 5.70 4.90 6.13
CA LEU A 176 6.18 5.41 4.85
C LEU A 176 5.77 6.87 4.62
N LEU A 177 4.56 7.27 5.04
CA LEU A 177 4.13 8.67 4.96
C LEU A 177 4.91 9.57 5.92
N ILE A 178 5.21 9.09 7.14
CA ILE A 178 6.07 9.81 8.10
C ILE A 178 7.45 10.02 7.51
N ASP A 179 8.05 8.94 6.98
CA ASP A 179 9.37 8.97 6.37
C ASP A 179 9.42 9.86 5.12
N PHE A 180 8.38 9.82 4.29
CA PHE A 180 8.21 10.75 3.17
C PHE A 180 8.17 12.20 3.65
N ALA A 181 7.41 12.50 4.71
CA ALA A 181 7.30 13.84 5.25
C ALA A 181 8.62 14.34 5.86
N HIS A 182 9.37 13.48 6.55
CA HIS A 182 10.73 13.80 7.02
C HIS A 182 11.69 14.07 5.87
N SER A 183 11.68 13.21 4.84
CA SER A 183 12.53 13.35 3.66
C SER A 183 12.23 14.66 2.90
N TRP A 184 10.95 15.00 2.75
CA TRP A 184 10.52 16.28 2.16
C TRP A 184 11.03 17.45 2.99
N ASN A 185 10.77 17.44 4.31
CA ASN A 185 11.20 18.51 5.20
C ASN A 185 12.72 18.75 5.12
N GLN A 186 13.52 17.68 5.23
CA GLN A 186 14.99 17.76 5.13
C GLN A 186 15.46 18.32 3.80
N LEU A 187 14.91 17.84 2.68
CA LEU A 187 15.32 18.30 1.35
C LEU A 187 15.04 19.78 1.13
N TRP A 188 13.89 20.26 1.58
CA TRP A 188 13.49 21.65 1.38
C TRP A 188 14.16 22.59 2.39
N LEU A 189 14.31 22.17 3.65
CA LEU A 189 15.08 22.93 4.65
C LEU A 189 16.55 23.05 4.26
N GLY A 190 17.20 21.95 3.84
CA GLY A 190 18.60 21.99 3.38
C GLY A 190 18.79 22.96 2.21
N LYS A 191 17.90 22.93 1.21
CA LYS A 191 17.92 23.90 0.10
C LYS A 191 17.64 25.34 0.55
N ALA A 192 16.82 25.52 1.59
CA ALA A 192 16.51 26.84 2.13
C ALA A 192 17.72 27.44 2.84
N GLU A 193 18.48 26.63 3.58
CA GLU A 193 19.72 27.03 4.26
C GLU A 193 20.88 27.27 3.28
N GLU A 194 21.06 26.39 2.29
CA GLU A 194 22.14 26.51 1.30
C GLU A 194 21.97 27.70 0.35
N CYS A 195 20.73 27.94 -0.11
CA CYS A 195 20.45 28.97 -1.10
C CYS A 195 19.93 30.28 -0.49
N ASP A 196 19.85 30.39 0.84
CA ASP A 196 19.20 31.49 1.62
C ASP A 196 17.87 31.97 1.02
N SER A 197 17.12 31.03 0.44
CA SER A 197 15.92 31.37 -0.33
C SER A 197 14.70 31.25 0.56
N ARG A 198 14.14 32.40 0.93
CA ARG A 198 12.88 32.52 1.70
C ARG A 198 11.69 31.81 1.04
N ALA A 199 11.76 31.51 -0.26
CA ALA A 199 10.71 30.80 -0.97
C ALA A 199 10.53 29.36 -0.49
N TRP A 200 11.62 28.64 -0.14
CA TRP A 200 11.54 27.27 0.35
C TRP A 200 10.90 27.19 1.74
N TYR A 201 11.26 28.12 2.64
CA TYR A 201 10.58 28.28 3.93
C TYR A 201 9.09 28.61 3.76
N GLY A 202 8.77 29.54 2.85
CA GLY A 202 7.38 29.88 2.53
C GLY A 202 6.59 28.68 1.99
N GLY A 203 7.22 27.84 1.16
CA GLY A 203 6.62 26.61 0.66
C GLY A 203 6.33 25.59 1.78
N LEU A 204 7.29 25.33 2.67
CA LEU A 204 7.09 24.44 3.82
C LEU A 204 5.94 24.90 4.72
N PHE A 205 5.87 26.21 4.98
CA PHE A 205 4.79 26.81 5.76
C PHE A 205 3.43 26.66 5.06
N PHE A 206 3.38 26.92 3.74
CA PHE A 206 2.16 26.80 2.95
C PHE A 206 1.59 25.38 2.98
N PHE A 207 2.40 24.35 2.72
CA PHE A 207 1.92 22.96 2.74
C PHE A 207 1.48 22.51 4.13
N THR A 208 2.19 22.94 5.17
CA THR A 208 1.79 22.66 6.55
C THR A 208 0.42 23.24 6.88
N LEU A 209 0.18 24.51 6.50
CA LEU A 209 -1.12 25.17 6.70
C LEU A 209 -2.22 24.48 5.88
N LEU A 210 -1.93 24.14 4.62
CA LEU A 210 -2.85 23.45 3.73
C LEU A 210 -3.32 22.11 4.32
N PHE A 211 -2.39 21.28 4.80
CA PHE A 211 -2.74 19.97 5.36
C PHE A 211 -3.55 20.07 6.65
N TYR A 212 -3.28 21.04 7.52
CA TYR A 212 -4.15 21.28 8.68
C TYR A 212 -5.53 21.81 8.29
N ALA A 213 -5.61 22.73 7.32
CA ALA A 213 -6.88 23.24 6.82
C ALA A 213 -7.74 22.10 6.23
N LEU A 214 -7.13 21.23 5.42
CA LEU A 214 -7.79 20.04 4.88
C LEU A 214 -8.21 19.07 5.99
N SER A 215 -7.41 18.91 7.04
CA SER A 215 -7.75 18.05 8.17
C SER A 215 -8.96 18.57 8.95
N ILE A 216 -9.02 19.89 9.20
CA ILE A 216 -10.17 20.52 9.88
C ILE A 216 -11.44 20.42 9.02
N ALA A 217 -11.31 20.65 7.71
CA ALA A 217 -12.42 20.46 6.77
C ALA A 217 -12.90 19.00 6.79
N ALA A 218 -11.99 18.02 6.75
CA ALA A 218 -12.32 16.60 6.82
C ALA A 218 -13.06 16.25 8.11
N VAL A 219 -12.58 16.69 9.28
CA VAL A 219 -13.26 16.49 10.57
C VAL A 219 -14.68 17.06 10.55
N THR A 220 -14.84 18.27 10.03
CA THR A 220 -16.15 18.94 9.93
C THR A 220 -17.11 18.14 9.06
N LEU A 221 -16.65 17.68 7.90
CA LEU A 221 -17.46 16.84 7.00
C LEU A 221 -17.80 15.49 7.64
N LEU A 222 -16.87 14.87 8.37
CA LEU A 222 -17.14 13.61 9.07
C LEU A 222 -18.20 13.77 10.14
N PHE A 223 -18.18 14.86 10.92
CA PHE A 223 -19.25 15.14 11.88
C PHE A 223 -20.61 15.39 11.20
N ILE A 224 -20.64 16.09 10.06
CA ILE A 224 -21.88 16.39 9.35
C ILE A 224 -22.51 15.13 8.72
N TYR A 225 -21.71 14.30 8.07
CA TYR A 225 -22.22 13.19 7.26
C TYR A 225 -22.31 11.84 7.98
N TYR A 226 -21.44 11.60 8.97
CA TYR A 226 -21.35 10.29 9.65
C TYR A 226 -21.82 10.34 11.12
N THR A 227 -22.33 11.49 11.60
CA THR A 227 -22.88 11.61 12.95
C THR A 227 -24.22 12.32 12.96
N HIS A 228 -25.09 11.93 13.91
CA HIS A 228 -26.39 12.57 14.13
C HIS A 228 -26.57 12.96 15.60
N PRO A 229 -27.36 14.01 15.92
CA PRO A 229 -27.49 14.52 17.29
C PRO A 229 -27.88 13.46 18.34
N GLY A 230 -28.79 12.53 18.02
CA GLY A 230 -29.30 11.51 18.95
C GLY A 230 -28.87 10.06 18.68
N THR A 231 -28.15 9.77 17.60
CA THR A 231 -27.73 8.42 17.19
C THR A 231 -26.26 8.41 16.74
N CYS A 232 -25.68 7.26 16.39
CA CYS A 232 -24.30 7.15 15.87
C CYS A 232 -23.20 7.58 16.88
N HIS A 233 -23.33 7.14 18.14
CA HIS A 233 -22.39 7.49 19.22
C HIS A 233 -20.95 7.03 18.93
N GLU A 234 -20.78 5.83 18.37
CA GLU A 234 -19.46 5.28 18.02
C GLU A 234 -18.69 6.19 17.06
N GLY A 235 -19.37 6.68 16.01
CA GLY A 235 -18.76 7.60 15.04
C GLY A 235 -18.28 8.90 15.71
N LYS A 236 -19.08 9.48 16.61
CA LYS A 236 -18.68 10.67 17.38
C LYS A 236 -17.44 10.42 18.22
N ILE A 237 -17.38 9.27 18.91
CA ILE A 237 -16.24 8.89 19.76
C ILE A 237 -14.98 8.72 18.91
N PHE A 238 -15.05 7.99 17.80
CA PHE A 238 -13.89 7.75 16.93
C PHE A 238 -13.32 9.04 16.33
N ILE A 239 -14.18 9.93 15.81
CA ILE A 239 -13.73 11.22 15.25
C ILE A 239 -13.10 12.08 16.36
N SER A 240 -13.74 12.16 17.53
CA SER A 240 -13.27 12.99 18.64
C SER A 240 -11.92 12.49 19.20
N LEU A 241 -11.77 11.18 19.40
CA LEU A 241 -10.51 10.60 19.91
C LEU A 241 -9.36 10.81 18.92
N ASN A 242 -9.58 10.57 17.62
CA ASN A 242 -8.54 10.78 16.62
C ASN A 242 -8.14 12.25 16.53
N LEU A 243 -9.10 13.18 16.61
CA LEU A 243 -8.81 14.61 16.67
C LEU A 243 -7.95 14.96 17.89
N VAL A 244 -8.31 14.46 19.08
CA VAL A 244 -7.54 14.70 20.31
C VAL A 244 -6.12 14.16 20.17
N PHE A 245 -5.95 12.93 19.67
CA PHE A 245 -4.62 12.36 19.48
C PHE A 245 -3.78 13.15 18.47
N CYS A 246 -4.36 13.59 17.35
CA CYS A 246 -3.66 14.45 16.38
C CYS A 246 -3.22 15.79 16.99
N VAL A 247 -4.07 16.42 17.81
CA VAL A 247 -3.71 17.66 18.52
C VAL A 247 -2.57 17.42 19.50
N CYS A 248 -2.65 16.36 20.32
CA CYS A 248 -1.59 16.00 21.26
C CYS A 248 -0.24 15.77 20.57
N VAL A 249 -0.24 14.97 19.50
CA VAL A 249 0.95 14.68 18.70
C VAL A 249 1.54 15.94 18.07
N SER A 250 0.68 16.83 17.56
CA SER A 250 1.11 18.11 16.96
C SER A 250 1.77 19.03 17.99
N ILE A 251 1.24 19.08 19.22
CA ILE A 251 1.85 19.82 20.33
C ILE A 251 3.22 19.22 20.67
N VAL A 252 3.31 17.90 20.79
CA VAL A 252 4.58 17.22 21.12
C VAL A 252 5.64 17.47 20.05
N ALA A 253 5.28 17.47 18.77
CA ALA A 253 6.21 17.73 17.67
C ALA A 253 6.86 19.12 17.69
N VAL A 254 6.26 20.11 18.37
CA VAL A 254 6.75 21.49 18.47
C VAL A 254 7.46 21.77 19.80
N LEU A 255 7.44 20.83 20.75
CA LEU A 255 8.10 21.05 22.04
C LEU A 255 9.61 21.28 21.84
N PRO A 256 10.20 22.34 22.45
CA PRO A 256 11.62 22.65 22.29
C PRO A 256 12.54 21.47 22.62
N LYS A 257 12.17 20.68 23.64
CA LYS A 257 12.91 19.47 24.03
C LYS A 257 12.95 18.41 22.93
N VAL A 258 11.84 18.20 22.23
CA VAL A 258 11.77 17.24 21.11
C VAL A 258 12.58 17.74 19.93
N GLN A 259 12.50 19.03 19.61
CA GLN A 259 13.28 19.64 18.53
C GLN A 259 14.79 19.65 18.82
N GLU A 260 15.20 19.83 20.08
CA GLU A 260 16.60 19.70 20.51
C GLU A 260 17.15 18.28 20.25
N ALA A 261 16.33 17.23 20.45
CA ALA A 261 16.73 15.85 20.23
C ALA A 261 16.56 15.36 18.79
N GLN A 262 15.67 16.01 18.02
CA GLN A 262 15.36 15.68 16.63
C GLN A 262 15.14 16.98 15.85
N PRO A 263 16.21 17.63 15.35
CA PRO A 263 16.11 18.95 14.69
C PRO A 263 15.32 18.91 13.39
N ASN A 264 15.19 17.72 12.78
CA ASN A 264 14.40 17.50 11.58
C ASN A 264 12.91 17.25 11.85
N SER A 265 12.50 17.13 13.12
CA SER A 265 11.08 17.02 13.49
C SER A 265 10.42 18.38 13.39
N GLY A 266 9.41 18.46 12.54
CA GLY A 266 8.71 19.70 12.22
C GLY A 266 7.20 19.55 12.22
N LEU A 267 6.55 20.70 12.00
CA LEU A 267 5.10 20.78 11.95
C LEU A 267 4.53 20.17 10.64
N LEU A 268 5.35 20.07 9.59
CA LEU A 268 4.96 19.44 8.32
C LEU A 268 4.63 17.96 8.53
N GLN A 269 5.46 17.22 9.24
CA GLN A 269 5.26 15.79 9.50
C GLN A 269 3.99 15.56 10.32
N ALA A 270 3.78 16.34 11.38
CA ALA A 270 2.57 16.27 12.19
C ALA A 270 1.30 16.58 11.38
N SER A 271 1.35 17.53 10.44
CA SER A 271 0.20 17.88 9.59
C SER A 271 -0.13 16.78 8.57
N VAL A 272 0.87 16.14 7.96
CA VAL A 272 0.68 14.96 7.08
C VAL A 272 0.08 13.79 7.85
N VAL A 273 0.62 13.48 9.04
CA VAL A 273 0.09 12.40 9.90
C VAL A 273 -1.36 12.68 10.30
N THR A 274 -1.68 13.94 10.64
CA THR A 274 -3.04 14.35 10.99
C THR A 274 -3.99 14.15 9.81
N LEU A 275 -3.61 14.58 8.61
CA LEU A 275 -4.44 14.43 7.41
C LEU A 275 -4.70 12.95 7.08
N TYR A 276 -3.66 12.13 7.15
CA TYR A 276 -3.80 10.69 6.92
C TYR A 276 -4.66 10.01 8.00
N THR A 277 -4.55 10.42 9.27
CA THR A 277 -5.41 9.93 10.36
C THR A 277 -6.88 10.24 10.07
N MET A 278 -7.18 11.45 9.59
CA MET A 278 -8.55 11.81 9.19
C MET A 278 -9.04 10.98 7.99
N PHE A 279 -8.16 10.70 7.03
CA PHE A 279 -8.47 9.79 5.93
C PHE A 279 -8.76 8.35 6.41
N VAL A 280 -7.94 7.77 7.29
CA VAL A 280 -8.19 6.43 7.84
C VAL A 280 -9.48 6.41 8.68
N THR A 281 -9.79 7.49 9.39
CA THR A 281 -11.06 7.67 10.11
C THR A 281 -12.24 7.64 9.15
N TRP A 282 -12.15 8.38 8.04
CA TRP A 282 -13.17 8.36 6.99
C TRP A 282 -13.36 6.94 6.42
N LEU A 283 -12.25 6.27 6.09
CA LEU A 283 -12.27 4.90 5.58
C LEU A 283 -12.90 3.90 6.56
N ALA A 284 -12.74 4.11 7.87
CA ALA A 284 -13.39 3.31 8.90
C ALA A 284 -14.90 3.57 8.96
N LEU A 285 -15.31 4.84 8.96
CA LEU A 285 -16.72 5.23 9.07
C LEU A 285 -17.55 4.82 7.85
N SER A 286 -16.97 4.84 6.65
CA SER A 286 -17.63 4.32 5.44
C SER A 286 -17.90 2.80 5.47
N ASN A 287 -17.37 2.09 6.47
CA ASN A 287 -17.60 0.66 6.70
C ASN A 287 -18.47 0.40 7.94
N VAL A 288 -19.11 1.42 8.51
CA VAL A 288 -20.06 1.23 9.61
C VAL A 288 -21.31 0.51 9.06
N PRO A 289 -21.72 -0.62 9.67
CA PRO A 289 -22.87 -1.40 9.21
C PRO A 289 -24.21 -0.87 9.78
N ASP A 290 -24.36 0.45 9.80
CA ASP A 290 -25.61 1.13 10.18
C ASP A 290 -25.94 2.18 9.12
N GLN A 291 -27.04 1.96 8.40
CA GLN A 291 -27.49 2.82 7.31
C GLN A 291 -27.83 4.23 7.77
N LYS A 292 -28.25 4.40 9.03
CA LYS A 292 -28.52 5.75 9.58
C LYS A 292 -27.24 6.54 9.80
N CYS A 293 -26.11 5.86 9.97
CA CYS A 293 -24.82 6.45 10.29
C CYS A 293 -23.83 6.45 9.12
N ASN A 294 -24.14 5.72 8.06
CA ASN A 294 -23.29 5.57 6.89
C ASN A 294 -24.11 5.89 5.61
N PRO A 295 -23.95 7.09 5.03
CA PRO A 295 -24.69 7.49 3.84
C PRO A 295 -24.29 6.72 2.58
N HIS A 296 -23.14 6.02 2.60
CA HIS A 296 -22.66 5.20 1.49
C HIS A 296 -23.12 3.74 1.56
N LEU A 297 -23.78 3.33 2.65
CA LEU A 297 -24.30 1.98 2.75
C LEU A 297 -25.54 1.86 1.85
N LEU A 298 -25.43 1.04 0.79
CA LEU A 298 -26.52 0.79 -0.16
C LEU A 298 -27.84 0.49 0.57
N THR A 299 -28.90 1.19 0.16
CA THR A 299 -30.27 0.99 0.62
C THR A 299 -30.76 -0.42 0.34
N GLN A 300 -30.64 -1.33 1.30
CA GLN A 300 -31.43 -2.55 1.35
C GLN A 300 -31.95 -2.77 2.76
N LEU A 301 -33.11 -2.17 3.05
CA LEU A 301 -34.28 -2.81 3.65
C LEU A 301 -35.29 -1.74 4.10
N SER A 302 -36.36 -1.55 3.34
CA SER A 302 -37.65 -1.13 3.88
C SER A 302 -38.77 -1.52 2.92
N ASN A 303 -39.30 -2.72 3.18
CA ASN A 303 -40.67 -3.21 2.91
C ASN A 303 -41.22 -3.20 1.48
N ASP A 304 -41.63 -4.40 1.04
CA ASP A 304 -42.77 -4.69 0.15
C ASP A 304 -43.29 -3.51 -0.68
N THR A 305 -42.72 -3.29 -1.86
CA THR A 305 -43.49 -3.09 -3.09
C THR A 305 -42.55 -3.06 -4.29
N MET A 306 -42.94 -3.84 -5.29
CA MET A 306 -42.37 -3.88 -6.62
C MET A 306 -42.29 -2.48 -7.23
N LEU A 307 -41.07 -1.96 -7.44
CA LEU A 307 -40.74 -1.15 -8.61
C LEU A 307 -39.27 -1.37 -8.96
N ALA A 308 -39.06 -2.08 -10.06
CA ALA A 308 -37.79 -2.18 -10.74
C ALA A 308 -37.47 -0.81 -11.37
N GLU A 309 -36.65 0.00 -10.72
CA GLU A 309 -35.90 1.08 -11.36
C GLU A 309 -34.49 1.16 -10.77
N GLY A 310 -33.50 0.80 -11.60
CA GLY A 310 -32.09 1.16 -11.43
C GLY A 310 -31.36 0.58 -10.21
N TYR A 311 -30.78 -0.61 -10.36
CA TYR A 311 -29.61 -0.97 -9.56
C TYR A 311 -28.43 -0.04 -9.97
N GLU A 312 -28.33 1.12 -9.34
CA GLU A 312 -27.09 1.90 -9.32
C GLU A 312 -26.09 1.13 -8.44
N THR A 313 -25.40 0.19 -9.07
CA THR A 313 -24.22 -0.45 -8.49
C THR A 313 -23.17 0.64 -8.32
N GLN A 314 -23.03 1.21 -7.12
CA GLN A 314 -21.90 2.09 -6.85
C GLN A 314 -20.66 1.20 -6.66
N TRP A 315 -19.96 0.93 -7.77
CA TRP A 315 -18.82 0.00 -7.83
C TRP A 315 -17.61 0.48 -7.01
N TRP A 316 -17.49 1.80 -6.80
CA TRP A 316 -16.39 2.43 -6.07
C TRP A 316 -16.88 3.57 -5.20
N ASP A 317 -16.67 3.43 -3.89
CA ASP A 317 -16.84 4.54 -2.96
C ASP A 317 -15.62 5.48 -3.05
N ALA A 318 -15.86 6.79 -2.91
CA ALA A 318 -14.79 7.80 -2.91
C ALA A 318 -13.62 7.49 -1.93
N PRO A 319 -13.85 6.97 -0.70
CA PRO A 319 -12.76 6.54 0.19
C PRO A 319 -11.88 5.44 -0.41
N SER A 320 -12.46 4.48 -1.13
CA SER A 320 -11.73 3.37 -1.76
C SER A 320 -10.85 3.85 -2.93
N ILE A 321 -11.33 4.83 -3.70
CA ILE A 321 -10.54 5.47 -4.77
C ILE A 321 -9.34 6.23 -4.18
N VAL A 322 -9.58 7.07 -3.17
CA VAL A 322 -8.49 7.81 -2.51
C VAL A 322 -7.51 6.83 -1.86
N GLY A 323 -8.00 5.76 -1.23
CA GLY A 323 -7.18 4.69 -0.68
C GLY A 323 -6.30 4.00 -1.71
N LEU A 324 -6.84 3.71 -2.91
CA LEU A 324 -6.06 3.16 -4.01
C LEU A 324 -4.94 4.11 -4.47
N VAL A 325 -5.22 5.42 -4.56
CA VAL A 325 -4.20 6.41 -4.93
C VAL A 325 -3.08 6.44 -3.89
N ILE A 326 -3.41 6.51 -2.60
CA ILE A 326 -2.41 6.50 -1.53
C ILE A 326 -1.62 5.18 -1.53
N PHE A 327 -2.29 4.05 -1.78
CA PHE A 327 -1.63 2.74 -1.93
C PHE A 327 -0.60 2.74 -3.06
N ILE A 328 -0.96 3.24 -4.25
CA ILE A 328 -0.04 3.32 -5.40
C ILE A 328 1.15 4.22 -5.07
N LEU A 329 0.91 5.40 -4.49
CA LEU A 329 1.97 6.32 -4.12
C LEU A 329 2.92 5.71 -3.09
N CYS A 330 2.39 5.05 -2.06
CA CYS A 330 3.22 4.41 -1.03
C CYS A 330 4.00 3.22 -1.58
N THR A 331 3.40 2.37 -2.41
CA THR A 331 4.09 1.21 -3.00
C THR A 331 5.19 1.62 -3.99
N LEU A 332 4.99 2.70 -4.75
CA LEU A 332 6.04 3.32 -5.55
C LEU A 332 7.14 3.92 -4.69
N PHE A 333 6.77 4.61 -3.59
CA PHE A 333 7.73 5.21 -2.67
C PHE A 333 8.64 4.15 -2.02
N ILE A 334 8.11 3.00 -1.59
CA ILE A 334 8.90 1.85 -1.08
C ILE A 334 10.00 1.44 -2.08
N SER A 335 9.71 1.48 -3.37
CA SER A 335 10.60 0.99 -4.43
C SER A 335 11.61 2.04 -4.91
N VAL A 336 11.23 3.32 -4.91
CA VAL A 336 12.12 4.41 -5.31
C VAL A 336 13.07 4.82 -4.19
N ARG A 337 12.61 4.75 -2.94
CA ARG A 337 13.42 5.13 -1.77
C ARG A 337 14.75 4.37 -1.77
N SER A 338 15.86 5.08 -1.95
CA SER A 338 17.18 4.61 -1.49
C SER A 338 17.14 4.60 0.03
N SER A 339 17.71 3.57 0.66
CA SER A 339 17.67 3.27 2.09
C SER A 339 18.38 4.30 3.00
N ASP A 340 18.20 5.59 2.77
CA ASP A 340 19.08 6.63 3.34
C ASP A 340 18.65 7.16 4.73
N HIS A 341 17.49 6.75 5.29
CA HIS A 341 17.00 7.30 6.57
C HIS A 341 16.92 6.25 7.70
N ARG A 342 17.86 6.34 8.67
CA ARG A 342 18.18 5.36 9.72
C ARG A 342 17.07 5.09 10.75
N GLN A 343 16.33 6.13 11.17
CA GLN A 343 15.38 6.02 12.29
C GLN A 343 14.14 5.20 11.93
N VAL A 344 13.64 5.34 10.69
CA VAL A 344 12.53 4.53 10.16
C VAL A 344 13.04 3.18 9.64
N ASN A 345 14.27 3.10 9.14
CA ASN A 345 14.91 1.84 8.75
C ASN A 345 15.07 0.87 9.95
N SER A 346 15.41 1.38 11.13
CA SER A 346 15.45 0.58 12.38
C SER A 346 14.08 -0.02 12.71
N LEU A 347 12.99 0.73 12.49
CA LEU A 347 11.61 0.26 12.70
C LEU A 347 11.15 -0.72 11.60
N MET A 348 11.66 -0.56 10.38
CA MET A 348 11.39 -1.43 9.24
C MET A 348 12.38 -2.60 9.09
N GLN A 349 13.26 -2.83 10.07
CA GLN A 349 14.28 -3.89 10.05
C GLN A 349 15.12 -3.92 8.75
N THR A 350 15.43 -2.76 8.17
CA THR A 350 16.22 -2.71 6.93
C THR A 350 17.74 -2.67 7.15
N GLU A 351 18.25 -2.61 8.38
CA GLU A 351 19.71 -2.55 8.66
C GLU A 351 20.16 -3.38 9.88
N ASP A 352 21.25 -4.16 9.68
CA ASP A 352 22.14 -4.72 10.72
C ASP A 352 23.34 -3.78 10.90
N SER A 353 23.69 -3.44 12.14
CA SER A 353 24.68 -2.42 12.54
C SER A 353 26.10 -2.59 11.97
N VAL A 354 26.47 -3.78 11.50
CA VAL A 354 27.80 -4.12 10.95
C VAL A 354 27.94 -3.66 9.49
N VAL A 355 26.84 -3.44 8.78
CA VAL A 355 26.83 -2.99 7.37
C VAL A 355 27.07 -1.48 7.25
N LEU A 356 26.82 -0.74 8.33
CA LEU A 356 26.83 0.73 8.37
C LEU A 356 28.24 1.35 8.27
N GLU A 357 29.24 0.73 8.91
CA GLU A 357 30.64 1.17 8.80
C GLU A 357 31.19 1.00 7.37
N ALA A 358 30.71 -0.01 6.63
CA ALA A 358 31.05 -0.21 5.23
C ALA A 358 30.33 0.78 4.29
N MET A 359 29.08 1.14 4.59
CA MET A 359 28.29 2.12 3.81
C MET A 359 28.87 3.54 3.89
N GLN A 360 29.41 3.94 5.05
CA GLN A 360 29.97 5.29 5.25
C GLN A 360 31.31 5.49 4.52
N GLN A 361 32.11 4.43 4.36
CA GLN A 361 33.29 4.42 3.48
C GLN A 361 32.91 4.42 2.00
N GLN A 362 31.79 3.77 1.64
CA GLN A 362 31.28 3.72 0.27
C GLN A 362 30.83 5.09 -0.25
N GLN A 363 30.24 5.95 0.58
CA GLN A 363 29.74 7.26 0.15
C GLN A 363 30.88 8.22 -0.30
N GLN A 364 32.08 8.07 0.28
CA GLN A 364 33.28 8.81 -0.14
C GLN A 364 33.95 8.25 -1.40
N GLN A 365 33.87 6.94 -1.66
CA GLN A 365 34.37 6.35 -2.92
C GLN A 365 33.38 6.52 -4.10
N GLN A 366 32.08 6.62 -3.83
CA GLN A 366 31.02 6.70 -4.85
C GLN A 366 31.01 8.02 -5.65
N GLN A 367 31.47 9.14 -5.09
CA GLN A 367 31.59 10.40 -5.84
C GLN A 367 32.65 10.33 -6.96
N GLN A 368 33.61 9.41 -6.89
CA GLN A 368 34.69 9.31 -7.88
C GLN A 368 34.37 8.43 -9.09
N GLN A 369 33.41 7.50 -8.98
CA GLN A 369 33.00 6.61 -10.09
C GLN A 369 31.82 7.13 -10.93
N GLN A 370 31.15 8.19 -10.49
CA GLN A 370 30.03 8.80 -11.22
C GLN A 370 30.45 9.45 -12.55
N VAL A 371 31.75 9.67 -12.77
CA VAL A 371 32.29 10.33 -13.97
C VAL A 371 32.44 9.38 -15.17
N THR A 372 32.32 8.06 -15.00
CA THR A 372 32.69 7.09 -16.06
C THR A 372 31.55 6.24 -16.66
N ALA A 373 30.31 6.35 -16.16
CA ALA A 373 29.21 5.47 -16.59
C ALA A 373 28.07 6.24 -17.29
N GLU A 374 28.29 6.58 -18.56
CA GLU A 374 27.19 6.94 -19.47
C GLU A 374 26.32 5.70 -19.74
N ASN A 375 25.01 5.80 -19.45
CA ASN A 375 23.93 4.88 -19.85
C ASN A 375 23.98 3.41 -19.40
N ARG A 376 24.50 3.08 -18.21
CA ARG A 376 24.50 1.69 -17.70
C ARG A 376 23.89 1.54 -16.31
N VAL A 377 23.05 0.51 -16.14
CA VAL A 377 22.61 0.00 -14.84
C VAL A 377 23.82 -0.66 -14.17
N PHE A 378 24.18 -0.23 -12.97
CA PHE A 378 25.31 -0.79 -12.22
C PHE A 378 24.84 -1.53 -10.95
N ASP A 379 25.58 -2.58 -10.58
CA ASP A 379 25.32 -3.34 -9.36
C ASP A 379 25.91 -2.61 -8.16
N ASN A 380 25.02 -2.16 -7.26
CA ASN A 380 25.36 -1.43 -6.05
C ASN A 380 25.32 -2.30 -4.77
N GLU A 381 25.21 -3.63 -4.90
CA GLU A 381 24.99 -4.54 -3.76
C GLU A 381 26.06 -5.63 -3.60
N GLN A 382 27.23 -5.46 -4.24
CA GLN A 382 28.31 -6.46 -4.26
C GLN A 382 28.87 -6.77 -2.87
N ASP A 383 29.08 -5.75 -2.04
CA ASP A 383 29.67 -5.91 -0.71
C ASP A 383 28.62 -5.96 0.41
N GLY A 384 27.35 -5.72 0.09
CA GLY A 384 26.22 -5.75 1.02
C GLY A 384 24.92 -5.35 0.34
N VAL A 385 23.80 -5.98 0.71
CA VAL A 385 22.47 -5.58 0.22
C VAL A 385 22.05 -4.24 0.82
N THR A 386 21.44 -3.36 0.01
CA THR A 386 20.96 -2.04 0.46
C THR A 386 19.64 -2.13 1.24
N TYR A 387 18.94 -3.25 1.13
CA TYR A 387 17.69 -3.53 1.83
C TYR A 387 17.55 -5.03 2.06
N SER A 388 16.80 -5.41 3.09
CA SER A 388 16.42 -6.80 3.28
C SER A 388 15.46 -7.24 2.17
N TYR A 389 15.94 -8.08 1.24
CA TYR A 389 15.14 -8.61 0.13
C TYR A 389 13.89 -9.34 0.63
N SER A 390 14.02 -10.15 1.68
CA SER A 390 12.92 -10.88 2.30
C SER A 390 11.86 -9.92 2.86
N PHE A 391 12.27 -8.87 3.58
CA PHE A 391 11.35 -7.91 4.17
C PHE A 391 10.60 -7.11 3.09
N PHE A 392 11.29 -6.70 2.02
CA PHE A 392 10.66 -6.02 0.89
C PHE A 392 9.54 -6.87 0.27
N HIS A 393 9.81 -8.15 -0.03
CA HIS A 393 8.78 -9.05 -0.55
C HIS A 393 7.65 -9.27 0.44
N PHE A 394 7.95 -9.36 1.74
CA PHE A 394 6.93 -9.45 2.78
C PHE A 394 6.01 -8.21 2.81
N CYS A 395 6.56 -7.01 2.65
CA CYS A 395 5.75 -5.80 2.49
C CYS A 395 4.82 -5.88 1.27
N LEU A 396 5.27 -6.47 0.16
CA LEU A 396 4.43 -6.68 -1.03
C LEU A 396 3.35 -7.76 -0.82
N VAL A 397 3.60 -8.79 0.01
CA VAL A 397 2.56 -9.73 0.47
C VAL A 397 1.47 -8.98 1.23
N LEU A 398 1.86 -8.15 2.21
CA LEU A 398 0.93 -7.33 2.98
C LEU A 398 0.17 -6.34 2.09
N ALA A 399 0.84 -5.75 1.10
CA ALA A 399 0.22 -4.88 0.11
C ALA A 399 -0.86 -5.62 -0.70
N SER A 400 -0.57 -6.85 -1.13
CA SER A 400 -1.52 -7.71 -1.86
C SER A 400 -2.74 -8.08 -1.00
N LEU A 401 -2.55 -8.33 0.29
CA LEU A 401 -3.64 -8.58 1.23
C LEU A 401 -4.47 -7.32 1.50
N HIS A 402 -3.83 -6.15 1.62
CA HIS A 402 -4.52 -4.88 1.80
C HIS A 402 -5.38 -4.51 0.60
N ILE A 403 -4.81 -4.59 -0.62
CA ILE A 403 -5.54 -4.21 -1.83
C ILE A 403 -6.74 -5.13 -2.07
N MET A 404 -6.63 -6.42 -1.75
CA MET A 404 -7.76 -7.34 -1.78
C MET A 404 -8.93 -6.80 -0.94
N MET A 405 -8.67 -6.45 0.33
CA MET A 405 -9.70 -5.97 1.24
C MET A 405 -10.30 -4.65 0.76
N THR A 406 -9.47 -3.75 0.23
CA THR A 406 -9.91 -2.45 -0.29
C THR A 406 -10.77 -2.59 -1.54
N LEU A 407 -10.38 -3.45 -2.49
CA LEU A 407 -11.13 -3.71 -3.73
C LEU A 407 -12.45 -4.44 -3.47
N THR A 408 -12.56 -5.19 -2.37
CA THR A 408 -13.79 -5.90 -1.98
C THR A 408 -14.61 -5.12 -0.95
N ASN A 409 -14.35 -3.81 -0.80
CA ASN A 409 -15.01 -2.91 0.14
C ASN A 409 -15.09 -3.46 1.57
N TRP A 410 -14.10 -4.27 1.97
CA TRP A 410 -14.04 -4.94 3.28
C TRP A 410 -15.28 -5.76 3.66
N TYR A 411 -16.08 -6.15 2.67
CA TYR A 411 -17.25 -6.99 2.91
C TYR A 411 -16.83 -8.41 3.27
N ARG A 412 -17.55 -8.98 4.24
CA ARG A 412 -17.39 -10.38 4.61
C ARG A 412 -18.28 -11.26 3.70
N PRO A 413 -17.76 -12.35 3.13
CA PRO A 413 -18.59 -13.34 2.45
C PRO A 413 -19.57 -14.01 3.44
N GLY A 414 -20.88 -13.73 3.32
CA GLY A 414 -21.91 -14.34 4.17
C GLY A 414 -22.42 -15.70 3.67
N GLU A 415 -23.06 -16.48 4.55
CA GLU A 415 -23.64 -17.80 4.23
C GLU A 415 -24.77 -17.74 3.20
N THR A 416 -25.51 -16.63 3.12
CA THR A 416 -26.63 -16.44 2.19
C THR A 416 -26.26 -15.68 0.92
N HIS A 417 -25.02 -15.81 0.43
CA HIS A 417 -24.53 -15.10 -0.76
C HIS A 417 -24.63 -13.56 -0.69
N LYS A 418 -24.67 -13.00 0.53
CA LYS A 418 -24.73 -11.54 0.77
C LYS A 418 -23.37 -11.04 1.22
N MET A 419 -22.95 -9.91 0.66
CA MET A 419 -21.81 -9.14 1.15
C MET A 419 -22.27 -8.25 2.30
N ILE A 420 -21.67 -8.44 3.48
CA ILE A 420 -22.10 -7.78 4.70
C ILE A 420 -20.98 -6.86 5.19
N SER A 421 -21.31 -5.59 5.40
CA SER A 421 -20.43 -4.65 6.10
C SER A 421 -20.28 -5.08 7.56
N THR A 422 -19.07 -5.04 8.10
CA THR A 422 -18.81 -5.55 9.46
C THR A 422 -18.09 -4.54 10.32
N TRP A 423 -18.43 -4.52 11.60
CA TRP A 423 -17.68 -3.76 12.61
C TRP A 423 -16.20 -4.15 12.68
N THR A 424 -15.84 -5.36 12.25
CA THR A 424 -14.44 -5.79 12.12
C THR A 424 -13.63 -4.85 11.24
N ALA A 425 -14.16 -4.44 10.08
CA ALA A 425 -13.47 -3.52 9.18
C ALA A 425 -13.24 -2.14 9.83
N VAL A 426 -14.24 -1.65 10.58
CA VAL A 426 -14.17 -0.38 11.31
C VAL A 426 -13.08 -0.43 12.37
N TRP A 427 -13.13 -1.43 13.26
CA TRP A 427 -12.20 -1.57 14.38
C TRP A 427 -10.76 -1.77 13.91
N VAL A 428 -10.53 -2.56 12.86
CA VAL A 428 -9.18 -2.76 12.33
C VAL A 428 -8.55 -1.45 11.86
N LYS A 429 -9.30 -0.61 11.16
CA LYS A 429 -8.83 0.70 10.67
C LYS A 429 -8.61 1.69 11.82
N ILE A 430 -9.53 1.75 12.79
CA ILE A 430 -9.40 2.62 13.96
C ILE A 430 -8.22 2.19 14.85
N CYS A 431 -8.07 0.90 15.13
CA CYS A 431 -6.92 0.39 15.88
C CYS A 431 -5.59 0.62 15.15
N ALA A 432 -5.55 0.45 13.82
CA ALA A 432 -4.37 0.75 13.02
C ALA A 432 -4.01 2.25 13.08
N SER A 433 -5.02 3.13 13.05
CA SER A 433 -4.86 4.57 13.25
C SER A 433 -4.24 4.89 14.62
N TRP A 434 -4.78 4.34 15.70
CA TRP A 434 -4.27 4.57 17.06
C TRP A 434 -2.87 4.02 17.26
N ALA A 435 -2.61 2.79 16.82
CA ALA A 435 -1.29 2.19 16.88
C ALA A 435 -0.28 2.99 16.06
N GLY A 436 -0.69 3.50 14.89
CA GLY A 436 0.12 4.36 14.05
C GLY A 436 0.47 5.70 14.70
N LEU A 437 -0.51 6.39 15.28
CA LEU A 437 -0.30 7.63 16.04
C LEU A 437 0.62 7.40 17.24
N PHE A 438 0.45 6.27 17.94
CA PHE A 438 1.32 5.89 19.04
C PHE A 438 2.75 5.65 18.57
N LEU A 439 2.95 4.95 17.45
CA LEU A 439 4.27 4.75 16.85
C LEU A 439 4.93 6.09 16.49
N TYR A 440 4.20 7.02 15.88
CA TYR A 440 4.73 8.34 15.56
C TYR A 440 5.08 9.15 16.82
N LEU A 441 4.20 9.14 17.83
CA LEU A 441 4.50 9.75 19.12
C LEU A 441 5.76 9.15 19.74
N TRP A 442 5.90 7.82 19.66
CA TRP A 442 7.09 7.12 20.13
C TRP A 442 8.35 7.53 19.36
N THR A 443 8.28 7.74 18.03
CA THR A 443 9.45 8.22 17.27
C THR A 443 9.94 9.60 17.70
N LEU A 444 9.03 10.46 18.19
CA LEU A 444 9.37 11.78 18.70
C LEU A 444 9.93 11.72 20.14
N VAL A 445 9.39 10.84 20.98
CA VAL A 445 9.69 10.80 22.43
C VAL A 445 10.83 9.85 22.78
N ALA A 446 11.03 8.77 22.02
CA ALA A 446 12.05 7.75 22.32
C ALA A 446 13.48 8.32 22.44
N PRO A 447 13.94 9.25 21.59
CA PRO A 447 15.26 9.88 21.74
C PRO A 447 15.45 10.64 23.05
N LEU A 448 14.36 11.13 23.66
CA LEU A 448 14.42 11.85 24.94
C LEU A 448 14.52 10.92 26.14
N LEU A 449 13.78 9.80 26.10
CA LEU A 449 13.71 8.83 27.19
C LEU A 449 14.91 7.88 27.20
N LEU A 450 15.40 7.49 26.02
CA LEU A 450 16.44 6.47 25.85
C LEU A 450 17.76 7.10 25.41
N ARG A 451 18.31 8.02 26.22
CA ARG A 451 19.57 8.75 25.93
C ARG A 451 20.79 7.86 25.65
N ASN A 452 20.76 6.59 26.04
CA ASN A 452 21.86 5.63 25.87
C ASN A 452 21.77 4.80 24.57
N ARG A 453 20.81 5.09 23.68
CA ARG A 453 20.66 4.41 22.39
C ARG A 453 20.85 5.43 21.27
N ASP A 454 21.69 5.13 20.29
CA ASP A 454 21.87 6.02 19.14
C ASP A 454 20.59 6.03 18.28
N PHE A 455 20.01 7.23 18.14
CA PHE A 455 18.86 7.51 17.29
C PHE A 455 19.21 8.48 16.14
N SER A 456 20.49 8.77 15.96
CA SER A 456 21.05 9.71 14.95
C SER A 456 21.49 9.03 13.65
#